data_AF-A0A7Y5SD53-F1
#
_entry.id   AF-A0A7Y5SD53-F1
#
_cell.length_a   1.000
_cell.length_b   1.000
_cell.length_c   1.000
_cell.angle_alpha   90.00
_cell.angle_beta   90.00
_cell.angle_gamma   90.00
#
_symmetry.space_group_name_H-M   'P 1'
#
loop_
_entity.id
_entity.type
_entity.pdbx_description
1 polymer ?
#
loop_
_entity_poly.entity_id
_entity_poly.type
_entity_poly.pdbx_seq_one_letter_code
_entity_poly.pdbx_strand_id
1 'polypeptide(L)'
;EVDNLTTWYEEMERERRAHPVICAAWLHHRFVQIHPFADGNGRVARALTLVVMQRHHYAPLVVDRFRKADYLSALDDANDGDLRPLVKLFVSLESAALAGELESWEEPKSGTSLDVAHTLAAQLAARRAKEAESIRRDLDTRARFVAGLLKYWFERKRDELQGIFRSQGVNAEVMVSLEVPPDSERTHYFKRQVIESARRAGHFADLGGFTAWARLVVVVEGTKASYVASLHAAGREPGVMAITTFAVLGQAPTKRETPLEDHPAPTDLPTTSEAFRFVHTETTEALSGRSEELYEFLDSGLSVALADLSQRI
;
A
#
# COMPACT_ATOMS: atom_id res chain seq x y z
N GLU A 1 27.26 46.11 -30.52
CA GLU A 1 26.60 44.78 -30.52
C GLU A 1 25.58 44.63 -29.40
N VAL A 2 25.92 44.99 -28.15
CA VAL A 2 24.95 44.95 -27.03
C VAL A 2 23.75 45.88 -27.26
N ASP A 3 23.95 47.10 -27.77
CA ASP A 3 22.85 48.01 -28.08
C ASP A 3 21.88 47.42 -29.13
N ASN A 4 22.42 46.72 -30.14
CA ASN A 4 21.61 46.02 -31.13
C ASN A 4 20.85 44.84 -30.50
N LEU A 5 21.48 44.10 -29.58
CA LEU A 5 20.84 43.01 -28.85
C LEU A 5 19.62 43.50 -28.07
N THR A 6 19.72 44.64 -27.39
CA THR A 6 18.60 45.23 -26.66
C THR A 6 17.47 45.64 -27.59
N THR A 7 17.78 46.31 -28.71
CA THR A 7 16.77 46.70 -29.70
C THR A 7 16.04 45.48 -30.29
N TRP A 8 16.77 44.43 -30.68
CA TRP A 8 16.16 43.21 -31.23
C TRP A 8 15.27 42.50 -30.21
N TYR A 9 15.67 42.44 -28.95
CA TYR A 9 14.84 41.86 -27.89
C TYR A 9 13.55 42.67 -27.69
N GLU A 10 13.64 44.00 -27.62
CA GLU A 10 12.48 44.88 -27.49
C GLU A 10 11.50 44.75 -28.66
N GLU A 11 12.01 44.61 -29.89
CA GLU A 11 11.20 44.35 -31.07
C GLU A 11 10.51 42.99 -31.01
N MET A 12 11.23 41.93 -30.62
CA MET A 12 10.67 40.58 -30.43
C MET A 12 9.57 40.56 -29.37
N GLU A 13 9.74 41.29 -28.27
CA GLU A 13 8.76 41.41 -27.18
C GLU A 13 7.53 42.20 -27.64
N ARG A 14 7.73 43.37 -28.26
CA ARG A 14 6.65 44.25 -28.74
C ARG A 14 5.75 43.57 -29.76
N GLU A 15 6.37 42.84 -30.69
CA GLU A 15 5.64 42.16 -31.78
C GLU A 15 5.13 40.77 -31.40
N ARG A 16 5.40 40.31 -30.16
CA ARG A 16 5.02 38.97 -29.67
C ARG A 16 5.41 37.84 -30.63
N ARG A 17 6.58 37.96 -31.26
CA ARG A 17 7.05 37.02 -32.29
C ARG A 17 7.32 35.61 -31.76
N ALA A 18 7.57 35.47 -30.45
CA ALA A 18 7.87 34.20 -29.82
C ALA A 18 7.39 34.15 -28.36
N HIS A 19 7.31 32.93 -27.82
CA HIS A 19 6.99 32.70 -26.41
C HIS A 19 8.07 33.31 -25.49
N PRO A 20 7.72 33.91 -24.33
CA PRO A 20 8.68 34.55 -23.42
C PRO A 20 9.91 33.71 -23.07
N VAL A 21 9.71 32.41 -22.83
CA VAL A 21 10.81 31.46 -22.53
C VAL A 21 11.79 31.31 -23.70
N ILE A 22 11.29 31.37 -24.94
CA ILE A 22 12.12 31.32 -26.15
C ILE A 22 12.91 32.63 -26.28
N CYS A 23 12.28 33.78 -26.04
CA CYS A 23 12.97 35.07 -26.01
C CYS A 23 14.07 35.11 -24.95
N ALA A 24 13.79 34.57 -23.75
CA ALA A 24 14.76 34.49 -22.66
C ALA A 24 15.97 33.59 -23.00
N ALA A 25 15.73 32.43 -23.62
CA ALA A 25 16.80 31.53 -24.06
C ALA A 25 17.66 32.15 -25.17
N TRP A 26 17.02 32.82 -26.14
CA TRP A 26 17.72 33.53 -27.22
C TRP A 26 18.56 34.68 -26.68
N LEU A 27 17.99 35.53 -25.82
CA LEU A 27 18.69 36.66 -25.22
C LEU A 27 19.90 36.20 -24.40
N HIS A 28 19.70 35.15 -23.60
CA HIS A 28 20.77 34.52 -22.82
C HIS A 28 21.92 34.06 -23.73
N HIS A 29 21.62 33.27 -24.76
CA HIS A 29 22.62 32.74 -25.68
C HIS A 29 23.38 33.86 -26.41
N ARG A 30 22.66 34.83 -26.98
CA ARG A 30 23.28 35.95 -27.70
C ARG A 30 24.13 36.84 -26.80
N PHE A 31 23.71 37.08 -25.57
CA PHE A 31 24.53 37.83 -24.62
C PHE A 31 25.84 37.11 -24.28
N VAL A 32 25.78 35.80 -24.02
CA VAL A 32 26.97 34.98 -23.75
C VAL A 32 27.91 34.94 -24.97
N GLN A 33 27.34 34.90 -26.18
CA GLN A 33 28.09 34.91 -27.44
C GLN A 33 28.81 36.25 -27.69
N ILE A 34 28.17 37.39 -27.44
CA ILE A 34 28.78 38.72 -27.57
C ILE A 34 29.92 38.90 -26.55
N HIS A 35 29.77 38.32 -25.36
CA HIS A 35 30.77 38.32 -24.30
C HIS A 35 31.34 39.73 -23.95
N PRO A 36 30.48 40.71 -23.60
CA PRO A 36 30.88 42.12 -23.54
C PRO A 36 31.77 42.49 -22.33
N PHE A 37 31.84 41.66 -21.30
CA PHE A 37 32.62 41.92 -20.08
C PHE A 37 33.87 41.04 -19.99
N ALA A 38 34.87 41.49 -19.23
CA ALA A 38 36.10 40.72 -19.00
C ALA A 38 35.89 39.46 -18.14
N ASP A 39 34.91 39.49 -17.22
CA ASP A 39 34.44 38.34 -16.44
C ASP A 39 32.97 38.55 -16.07
N GLY A 40 32.27 37.48 -15.72
CA GLY A 40 30.92 37.52 -15.18
C GLY A 40 29.82 37.46 -16.22
N ASN A 41 30.14 37.29 -17.52
CA ASN A 41 29.14 37.20 -18.59
C ASN A 41 28.07 36.13 -18.31
N GLY A 42 28.45 34.95 -17.81
CA GLY A 42 27.48 33.92 -17.44
C GLY A 42 26.58 34.30 -16.26
N ARG A 43 27.07 35.12 -15.32
CA ARG A 43 26.25 35.63 -14.20
C ARG A 43 25.27 36.68 -14.70
N VAL A 44 25.71 37.59 -15.56
CA VAL A 44 24.86 38.61 -16.17
C VAL A 44 23.82 37.98 -17.09
N ALA A 45 24.19 36.99 -17.90
CA ALA A 45 23.26 36.26 -18.77
C ALA A 45 22.11 35.63 -17.97
N ARG A 46 22.42 34.95 -16.86
CA ARG A 46 21.40 34.36 -15.97
C ARG A 46 20.55 35.43 -15.28
N ALA A 47 21.14 36.56 -14.89
CA ALA A 47 20.39 37.68 -14.32
C ALA A 47 19.43 38.29 -15.35
N LEU A 48 19.86 38.44 -16.61
CA LEU A 48 18.99 38.90 -17.70
C LEU A 48 17.84 37.91 -17.95
N THR A 49 18.12 36.61 -17.99
CA THR A 49 17.08 35.57 -18.06
C THR A 49 16.08 35.70 -16.92
N LEU A 50 16.56 35.89 -15.69
CA LEU A 50 15.70 36.09 -14.52
C LEU A 50 14.78 37.30 -14.70
N VAL A 51 15.33 38.44 -15.12
CA VAL A 51 14.55 39.67 -15.35
C VAL A 51 13.44 39.44 -16.39
N VAL A 52 13.76 38.75 -17.49
CA VAL A 52 12.76 38.42 -18.54
C VAL A 52 11.68 37.49 -17.98
N MET A 53 12.04 36.41 -17.29
CA MET A 53 11.07 35.48 -16.71
C MET A 53 10.15 36.18 -15.72
N GLN A 54 10.69 37.01 -14.82
CA GLN A 54 9.91 37.74 -13.83
C GLN A 54 8.97 38.77 -14.46
N ARG A 55 9.40 39.49 -15.50
CA ARG A 55 8.54 40.43 -16.24
C ARG A 55 7.31 39.74 -16.83
N HIS A 56 7.42 38.46 -17.19
CA HIS A 56 6.34 37.66 -17.76
C HIS A 56 5.68 36.69 -16.76
N HIS A 57 5.94 36.86 -15.45
CA HIS A 57 5.36 36.05 -14.37
C HIS A 57 5.70 34.55 -14.42
N TYR A 58 6.87 34.19 -14.94
CA TYR A 58 7.41 32.83 -14.87
C TYR A 58 8.29 32.63 -13.64
N ALA A 59 8.43 31.38 -13.19
CA ALA A 59 9.29 31.06 -12.06
C ALA A 59 10.78 31.37 -12.36
N PRO A 60 11.57 31.79 -11.35
CA PRO A 60 13.01 31.94 -11.48
C PRO A 60 13.71 30.65 -11.92
N LEU A 61 14.59 30.73 -12.91
CA LEU A 61 15.38 29.57 -13.34
C LEU A 61 16.66 29.43 -12.52
N VAL A 62 16.84 28.28 -11.87
CA VAL A 62 18.07 27.95 -11.13
C VAL A 62 18.80 26.81 -11.82
N VAL A 63 19.96 27.11 -12.42
CA VAL A 63 20.87 26.07 -12.94
C VAL A 63 21.77 25.61 -11.80
N ASP A 64 21.45 24.46 -11.22
CA ASP A 64 22.26 23.88 -10.13
C ASP A 64 23.56 23.21 -10.64
N ARG A 65 24.40 22.77 -9.71
CA ARG A 65 25.69 22.13 -10.01
C ARG A 65 25.57 20.81 -10.79
N PHE A 66 24.46 20.10 -10.64
CA PHE A 66 24.20 18.81 -11.30
C PHE A 66 23.70 19.01 -12.73
N ARG A 67 22.98 20.11 -13.00
CA ARG A 67 22.51 20.53 -14.33
C ARG A 67 23.54 21.32 -15.13
N LYS A 68 24.72 21.60 -14.56
CA LYS A 68 25.77 22.38 -15.22
C LYS A 68 26.22 21.75 -16.55
N ALA A 69 26.33 20.42 -16.61
CA ALA A 69 26.73 19.71 -17.83
C ALA A 69 25.66 19.88 -18.94
N ASP A 70 24.39 19.64 -18.59
CA ASP A 70 23.25 19.81 -19.51
C ASP A 70 23.15 21.24 -20.05
N TYR A 71 23.38 22.24 -19.19
CA TYR A 71 23.39 23.64 -19.57
C TYR A 71 24.52 24.00 -20.54
N LEU A 72 25.73 23.49 -20.31
CA LEU A 72 26.85 23.72 -21.22
C LEU A 72 26.61 23.05 -22.57
N SER A 73 26.15 21.79 -22.57
CA SER A 73 25.79 21.06 -23.79
C SER A 73 24.72 21.79 -24.60
N ALA A 74 23.69 22.32 -23.92
CA ALA A 74 22.63 23.07 -24.59
C ALA A 74 23.09 24.42 -25.16
N LEU A 75 24.14 25.03 -24.58
CA LEU A 75 24.78 26.21 -25.14
C LEU A 75 25.64 25.88 -26.36
N ASP A 76 26.33 24.74 -26.32
CA ASP A 76 27.12 24.26 -27.46
C ASP A 76 26.20 23.98 -28.66
N ASP A 77 25.08 23.27 -28.45
CA ASP A 77 24.06 23.05 -29.49
C ASP A 77 23.50 24.38 -30.05
N ALA A 78 23.31 25.37 -29.18
CA ALA A 78 22.85 26.69 -29.59
C ALA A 78 23.90 27.48 -30.39
N ASN A 79 25.20 27.26 -30.14
CA ASN A 79 26.28 27.81 -30.96
C ASN A 79 26.25 27.23 -32.39
N ASP A 80 25.85 25.96 -32.52
CA ASP A 80 25.64 25.28 -33.81
C ASP A 80 24.30 25.65 -34.47
N GLY A 81 23.53 26.55 -33.85
CA GLY A 81 22.29 27.12 -34.39
C GLY A 81 21.02 26.43 -33.92
N ASP A 82 21.11 25.40 -33.07
CA ASP A 82 19.93 24.75 -32.48
C ASP A 82 19.66 25.27 -31.07
N LEU A 83 18.74 26.24 -30.96
CA LEU A 83 18.33 26.79 -29.66
C LEU A 83 17.37 25.87 -28.88
N ARG A 84 16.82 24.80 -29.50
CA ARG A 84 15.76 23.97 -28.91
C ARG A 84 16.20 23.27 -27.62
N PRO A 85 17.43 22.72 -27.49
CA PRO A 85 17.90 22.12 -26.24
C PRO A 85 17.92 23.11 -25.09
N LEU A 86 18.38 24.35 -25.33
CA LEU A 86 18.42 25.40 -24.32
C LEU A 86 17.02 25.84 -23.88
N VAL A 87 16.09 25.99 -24.83
CA VAL A 87 14.68 26.28 -24.52
C VAL A 87 14.06 25.16 -23.69
N LYS A 88 14.26 23.89 -24.06
CA LYS A 88 13.76 22.75 -23.30
C LYS A 88 14.31 22.71 -21.88
N LEU A 89 15.59 22.99 -21.72
CA LEU A 89 16.20 23.10 -20.40
C LEU A 89 15.52 24.20 -19.56
N PHE A 90 15.31 25.38 -20.14
CA PHE A 90 14.66 26.49 -19.42
C PHE A 90 13.22 26.15 -19.01
N VAL A 91 12.44 25.53 -19.90
CA VAL A 91 11.09 25.03 -19.57
C VAL A 91 11.16 24.01 -18.43
N SER A 92 12.10 23.06 -18.49
CA SER A 92 12.21 22.03 -17.44
C SER A 92 12.58 22.61 -16.07
N LEU A 93 13.44 23.63 -16.03
CA LEU A 93 13.83 24.32 -14.80
C LEU A 93 12.66 25.13 -14.22
N GLU A 94 11.89 25.79 -15.09
CA GLU A 94 10.71 26.55 -14.70
C GLU A 94 9.62 25.63 -14.11
N SER A 95 9.34 24.53 -14.80
CA SER A 95 8.36 23.53 -14.34
C SER A 95 8.78 22.89 -13.02
N ALA A 96 10.08 22.62 -12.83
CA ALA A 96 10.61 22.10 -11.57
C ALA A 96 10.50 23.13 -10.43
N ALA A 97 10.74 24.42 -10.72
CA ALA A 97 10.60 25.49 -9.73
C ALA A 97 9.13 25.65 -9.31
N LEU A 98 8.18 25.67 -10.25
CA LEU A 98 6.74 25.71 -9.95
C LEU A 98 6.29 24.49 -9.15
N ALA A 99 6.69 23.28 -9.55
CA ALA A 99 6.36 22.06 -8.82
C ALA A 99 6.92 22.11 -7.39
N GLY A 100 8.14 22.62 -7.23
CA GLY A 100 8.74 22.87 -5.92
C GLY A 100 7.88 23.79 -5.05
N GLU A 101 7.45 24.94 -5.56
CA GLU A 101 6.60 25.90 -4.82
C GLU A 101 5.21 25.33 -4.46
N LEU A 102 4.60 24.53 -5.34
CA LEU A 102 3.33 23.86 -5.04
C LEU A 102 3.49 22.74 -4.00
N GLU A 103 4.66 22.13 -3.90
CA GLU A 103 4.98 21.10 -2.91
C GLU A 103 5.55 21.68 -1.59
N SER A 104 6.10 22.90 -1.61
CA SER A 104 6.88 23.49 -0.51
C SER A 104 6.09 24.46 0.36
N TRP A 105 5.23 23.93 1.24
CA TRP A 105 5.02 24.55 2.56
C TRP A 105 5.65 23.66 3.62
N GLU A 106 6.98 23.82 3.80
CA GLU A 106 7.73 23.66 5.06
C GLU A 106 9.19 24.09 4.80
N GLU A 107 9.64 25.19 5.42
CA GLU A 107 11.03 25.65 5.31
C GLU A 107 12.03 24.60 5.84
N PRO A 108 13.11 24.27 5.12
CA PRO A 108 14.22 23.54 5.72
C PRO A 108 14.93 24.46 6.72
N LYS A 109 14.77 24.18 8.02
CA LYS A 109 15.53 24.89 9.05
C LYS A 109 17.02 24.63 8.83
N SER A 110 17.77 25.70 8.58
CA SER A 110 19.24 25.67 8.64
C SER A 110 19.65 25.32 10.08
N GLY A 111 20.22 24.14 10.27
CA GLY A 111 20.61 23.64 11.58
C GLY A 111 21.93 22.85 11.52
N THR A 112 22.43 22.49 12.69
CA THR A 112 23.63 21.66 12.91
C THR A 112 23.53 20.31 12.17
N SER A 113 24.63 19.55 12.08
CA SER A 113 24.60 18.20 11.47
C SER A 113 23.58 17.26 12.14
N LEU A 114 23.25 17.50 13.41
CA LEU A 114 22.19 16.79 14.13
C LEU A 114 20.79 17.18 13.66
N ASP A 115 20.54 18.46 13.37
CA ASP A 115 19.25 18.94 12.86
C ASP A 115 18.98 18.38 11.46
N VAL A 116 20.00 18.37 10.58
CA VAL A 116 19.92 17.72 9.27
C VAL A 116 19.64 16.22 9.40
N ALA A 117 20.29 15.54 10.36
CA ALA A 117 20.03 14.13 10.63
C ALA A 117 18.61 13.88 11.14
N HIS A 118 18.07 14.76 12.00
CA HIS A 118 16.69 14.69 12.46
C HIS A 118 15.68 14.91 11.32
N THR A 119 15.91 15.90 10.47
CA THR A 119 15.07 16.13 9.28
C THR A 119 15.09 14.94 8.34
N LEU A 120 16.29 14.39 8.03
CA LEU A 120 16.41 13.19 7.21
C LEU A 120 15.70 11.99 7.84
N ALA A 121 15.87 11.76 9.14
CA ALA A 121 15.20 10.68 9.86
C ALA A 121 13.67 10.83 9.81
N ALA A 122 13.15 12.05 9.99
CA ALA A 122 11.73 12.35 9.89
C ALA A 122 11.20 12.10 8.47
N GLN A 123 11.92 12.55 7.43
CA GLN A 123 11.56 12.31 6.04
C GLN A 123 11.54 10.82 5.69
N LEU A 124 12.55 10.06 6.13
CA LEU A 124 12.60 8.61 5.92
C LEU A 124 11.47 7.89 6.67
N ALA A 125 11.16 8.31 7.90
CA ALA A 125 10.04 7.76 8.67
C ALA A 125 8.70 8.05 8.00
N ALA A 126 8.49 9.29 7.53
CA ALA A 126 7.28 9.68 6.81
C ALA A 126 7.12 8.91 5.49
N ARG A 127 8.21 8.73 4.73
CA ARG A 127 8.20 7.93 3.50
C ARG A 127 7.83 6.48 3.77
N ARG A 128 8.45 5.85 4.77
CA ARG A 128 8.13 4.47 5.19
C ARG A 128 6.69 4.34 5.67
N ALA A 129 6.18 5.32 6.41
CA ALA A 129 4.79 5.33 6.86
C ALA A 129 3.82 5.40 5.68
N LYS A 130 4.10 6.25 4.69
CA LYS A 130 3.29 6.37 3.46
C LYS A 130 3.30 5.08 2.63
N GLU A 131 4.47 4.43 2.53
CA GLU A 131 4.63 3.16 1.84
C GLU A 131 3.89 2.03 2.56
N ALA A 132 4.06 1.90 3.88
CA ALA A 132 3.33 0.94 4.72
C ALA A 132 1.81 1.13 4.61
N GLU A 133 1.33 2.37 4.57
CA GLU A 133 -0.09 2.68 4.41
C GLU A 133 -0.62 2.26 3.02
N SER A 134 0.18 2.42 1.97
CA SER A 134 -0.17 1.91 0.65
C SER A 134 -0.27 0.39 0.65
N ILE A 135 0.73 -0.30 1.22
CA ILE A 135 0.75 -1.76 1.36
C ILE A 135 -0.47 -2.26 2.13
N ARG A 136 -0.85 -1.59 3.23
CA ARG A 136 -2.03 -1.94 4.02
C ARG A 136 -3.32 -1.80 3.23
N ARG A 137 -3.51 -0.69 2.51
CA ARG A 137 -4.69 -0.49 1.63
C ARG A 137 -4.80 -1.56 0.56
N ASP A 138 -3.67 -1.88 -0.06
CA ASP A 138 -3.60 -2.94 -1.06
C ASP A 138 -4.04 -4.28 -0.45
N LEU A 139 -3.47 -4.63 0.69
CA LEU A 139 -3.66 -5.90 1.36
C LEU A 139 -5.06 -6.05 1.99
N ASP A 140 -5.71 -4.96 2.42
CA ASP A 140 -7.13 -4.95 2.83
C ASP A 140 -8.06 -5.40 1.68
N THR A 141 -7.81 -4.89 0.47
CA THR A 141 -8.60 -5.26 -0.73
C THR A 141 -8.50 -6.76 -1.01
N ARG A 142 -7.28 -7.32 -0.95
CA ARG A 142 -7.06 -8.77 -1.13
C ARG A 142 -7.66 -9.57 0.02
N ALA A 143 -7.53 -9.10 1.25
CA ALA A 143 -8.07 -9.79 2.42
C ALA A 143 -9.61 -9.89 2.38
N ARG A 144 -10.31 -8.86 1.91
CA ARG A 144 -11.76 -8.91 1.66
C ARG A 144 -12.13 -9.92 0.58
N PHE A 145 -11.36 -9.97 -0.51
CA PHE A 145 -11.56 -10.96 -1.56
C PHE A 145 -11.42 -12.40 -1.02
N VAL A 146 -10.34 -12.67 -0.28
CA VAL A 146 -10.09 -13.97 0.34
C VAL A 146 -11.16 -14.31 1.39
N ALA A 147 -11.64 -13.33 2.17
CA ALA A 147 -12.76 -13.52 3.08
C ALA A 147 -14.05 -13.93 2.33
N GLY A 148 -14.24 -13.43 1.10
CA GLY A 148 -15.29 -13.89 0.18
C GLY A 148 -15.14 -15.36 -0.23
N LEU A 149 -13.91 -15.80 -0.55
CA LEU A 149 -13.62 -17.21 -0.85
C LEU A 149 -13.89 -18.11 0.36
N LEU A 150 -13.48 -17.67 1.57
CA LEU A 150 -13.80 -18.36 2.82
C LEU A 150 -15.31 -18.51 2.99
N LYS A 151 -16.05 -17.41 2.85
CA LYS A 151 -17.52 -17.44 2.97
C LYS A 151 -18.13 -18.46 2.02
N TYR A 152 -17.76 -18.40 0.74
CA TYR A 152 -18.27 -19.31 -0.28
C TYR A 152 -18.02 -20.78 0.08
N TRP A 153 -16.79 -21.12 0.46
CA TRP A 153 -16.44 -22.49 0.84
C TRP A 153 -17.22 -22.97 2.07
N PHE A 154 -17.30 -22.15 3.12
CA PHE A 154 -18.01 -22.50 4.36
C PHE A 154 -19.51 -22.71 4.11
N GLU A 155 -20.16 -21.82 3.35
CA GLU A 155 -21.60 -21.94 3.01
C GLU A 155 -21.88 -23.18 2.18
N ARG A 156 -21.04 -23.47 1.17
CA ARG A 156 -21.16 -24.68 0.37
C ARG A 156 -20.97 -25.94 1.23
N LYS A 157 -19.94 -25.96 2.09
CA LYS A 157 -19.63 -27.10 2.95
C LYS A 157 -20.73 -27.36 3.98
N ARG A 158 -21.38 -26.31 4.49
CA ARG A 158 -22.59 -26.42 5.32
C ARG A 158 -23.68 -27.19 4.57
N ASP A 159 -23.97 -26.82 3.33
CA ASP A 159 -25.04 -27.44 2.55
C ASP A 159 -24.73 -28.92 2.23
N GLU A 160 -23.47 -29.22 1.90
CA GLU A 160 -22.99 -30.60 1.71
C GLU A 160 -23.18 -31.45 2.98
N LEU A 161 -22.68 -30.98 4.13
CA LEU A 161 -22.79 -31.70 5.41
C LEU A 161 -24.25 -31.87 5.85
N GLN A 162 -25.04 -30.80 5.76
CA GLN A 162 -26.46 -30.84 6.10
C GLN A 162 -27.22 -31.84 5.21
N GLY A 163 -26.87 -31.92 3.93
CA GLY A 163 -27.42 -32.93 3.00
C GLY A 163 -27.04 -34.36 3.39
N ILE A 164 -25.78 -34.59 3.76
CA ILE A 164 -25.30 -35.92 4.21
C ILE A 164 -26.04 -36.37 5.46
N PHE A 165 -26.10 -35.55 6.51
CA PHE A 165 -26.80 -35.92 7.75
C PHE A 165 -28.28 -36.21 7.51
N ARG A 166 -28.97 -35.36 6.72
CA ARG A 166 -30.38 -35.57 6.35
C ARG A 166 -30.58 -36.88 5.57
N SER A 167 -29.68 -37.22 4.66
CA SER A 167 -29.78 -38.45 3.85
C SER A 167 -29.66 -39.73 4.71
N GLN A 168 -29.00 -39.63 5.86
CA GLN A 168 -28.82 -40.72 6.82
C GLN A 168 -29.85 -40.67 7.97
N GLY A 169 -30.82 -39.74 7.94
CA GLY A 169 -31.82 -39.59 9.01
C GLY A 169 -31.27 -39.01 10.32
N VAL A 170 -30.06 -38.46 10.33
CA VAL A 170 -29.42 -37.87 11.51
C VAL A 170 -29.89 -36.42 11.69
N ASN A 171 -30.36 -36.08 12.90
CA ASN A 171 -30.75 -34.72 13.22
C ASN A 171 -29.52 -33.87 13.60
N ALA A 172 -28.89 -33.29 12.57
CA ALA A 172 -27.75 -32.40 12.70
C ALA A 172 -28.12 -30.94 12.41
N GLU A 173 -27.63 -30.01 13.23
CA GLU A 173 -27.65 -28.58 12.92
C GLU A 173 -26.27 -28.15 12.42
N VAL A 174 -26.21 -27.65 11.18
CA VAL A 174 -24.99 -27.09 10.60
C VAL A 174 -25.18 -25.60 10.34
N MET A 175 -24.37 -24.77 10.99
CA MET A 175 -24.47 -23.30 10.92
C MET A 175 -23.16 -22.68 10.49
N VAL A 176 -23.22 -21.56 9.77
CA VAL A 176 -22.05 -20.78 9.36
C VAL A 176 -22.18 -19.35 9.87
N SER A 177 -21.08 -18.78 10.35
CA SER A 177 -20.98 -17.36 10.68
C SER A 177 -19.65 -16.81 10.16
N LEU A 178 -19.68 -15.66 9.50
CA LEU A 178 -18.52 -14.89 9.09
C LEU A 178 -18.51 -13.58 9.88
N GLU A 179 -17.38 -13.24 10.47
CA GLU A 179 -17.19 -11.99 11.21
C GLU A 179 -15.92 -11.31 10.72
N VAL A 180 -15.94 -9.97 10.65
CA VAL A 180 -14.79 -9.13 10.31
C VAL A 180 -14.52 -8.18 11.48
N PRO A 181 -13.83 -8.61 12.55
CA PRO A 181 -13.43 -7.72 13.64
C PRO A 181 -12.45 -6.66 13.11
N PRO A 182 -12.72 -5.36 13.33
CA PRO A 182 -12.66 -4.80 14.69
C PRO A 182 -13.98 -4.20 15.23
N ASP A 183 -15.08 -4.28 14.49
CA ASP A 183 -16.34 -3.58 14.82
C ASP A 183 -17.47 -4.52 15.31
N SER A 184 -17.12 -5.68 15.89
CA SER A 184 -18.13 -6.59 16.48
C SER A 184 -17.91 -6.84 17.97
N GLU A 185 -19.00 -7.09 18.70
CA GLU A 185 -18.98 -7.51 20.12
C GLU A 185 -18.17 -8.80 20.35
N ARG A 186 -17.77 -9.50 19.27
CA ARG A 186 -17.02 -10.75 19.28
C ARG A 186 -15.54 -10.60 18.94
N THR A 187 -15.00 -9.38 18.97
CA THR A 187 -13.60 -9.06 18.66
C THR A 187 -12.59 -9.91 19.46
N HIS A 188 -12.94 -10.34 20.67
CA HIS A 188 -12.05 -11.15 21.52
C HIS A 188 -12.37 -12.65 21.58
N TYR A 189 -13.43 -13.10 20.90
CA TYR A 189 -14.00 -14.44 21.11
C TYR A 189 -13.01 -15.58 20.84
N PHE A 190 -12.19 -15.46 19.79
CA PHE A 190 -11.18 -16.46 19.43
C PHE A 190 -9.73 -15.96 19.57
N LYS A 191 -9.51 -14.82 20.23
CA LYS A 191 -8.21 -14.15 20.24
C LYS A 191 -7.06 -15.09 20.66
N ARG A 192 -7.27 -15.89 21.71
CA ARG A 192 -6.27 -16.84 22.20
C ARG A 192 -6.01 -17.95 21.16
N GLN A 193 -7.07 -18.56 20.63
CA GLN A 193 -6.96 -19.64 19.64
C GLN A 193 -6.23 -19.19 18.37
N VAL A 194 -6.53 -17.98 17.87
CA VAL A 194 -5.84 -17.41 16.71
C VAL A 194 -4.35 -17.22 16.97
N ILE A 195 -3.97 -16.71 18.15
CA ILE A 195 -2.56 -16.52 18.51
C ILE A 195 -1.84 -17.87 18.61
N GLU A 196 -2.49 -18.88 19.19
CA GLU A 196 -1.93 -20.22 19.32
C GLU A 196 -1.79 -20.92 17.97
N SER A 197 -2.79 -20.84 17.09
CA SER A 197 -2.74 -21.44 15.75
C SER A 197 -1.68 -20.77 14.87
N ALA A 198 -1.57 -19.44 14.92
CA ALA A 198 -0.50 -18.69 14.24
C ALA A 198 0.90 -19.08 14.73
N ARG A 199 1.08 -19.19 16.06
CA ARG A 199 2.36 -19.62 16.64
C ARG A 199 2.74 -21.03 16.17
N ARG A 200 1.78 -21.96 16.11
CA ARG A 200 2.01 -23.31 15.58
C ARG A 200 2.41 -23.28 14.11
N ALA A 201 1.77 -22.41 13.32
CA ALA A 201 2.10 -22.20 11.92
C ALA A 201 3.40 -21.41 11.67
N GLY A 202 4.11 -20.99 12.73
CA GLY A 202 5.43 -20.37 12.65
C GLY A 202 5.41 -18.85 12.47
N HIS A 203 4.30 -18.15 12.76
CA HIS A 203 4.24 -16.69 12.67
C HIS A 203 3.53 -16.02 13.85
N PHE A 204 3.72 -14.72 13.98
CA PHE A 204 2.97 -13.88 14.91
C PHE A 204 1.67 -13.42 14.25
N ALA A 205 0.54 -13.56 14.93
CA ALA A 205 -0.73 -12.99 14.47
C ALA A 205 -0.84 -11.52 14.91
N ASP A 206 -0.81 -10.61 13.93
CA ASP A 206 -1.19 -9.22 14.16
C ASP A 206 -2.69 -9.05 13.89
N LEU A 207 -3.40 -8.65 14.95
CA LEU A 207 -4.84 -8.45 14.99
C LEU A 207 -5.23 -6.96 15.03
N GLY A 208 -4.25 -6.05 14.86
CA GLY A 208 -4.48 -4.61 14.84
C GLY A 208 -4.93 -4.07 13.48
N GLY A 209 -4.77 -4.85 12.41
CA GLY A 209 -5.25 -4.54 11.06
C GLY A 209 -6.51 -5.33 10.70
N PHE A 210 -6.77 -5.45 9.38
CA PHE A 210 -7.88 -6.27 8.89
C PHE A 210 -7.78 -7.70 9.42
N THR A 211 -8.80 -8.12 10.14
CA THR A 211 -8.93 -9.47 10.67
C THR A 211 -10.31 -9.99 10.32
N ALA A 212 -10.40 -11.26 9.95
CA ALA A 212 -11.68 -11.91 9.74
C ALA A 212 -11.61 -13.36 10.22
N TRP A 213 -12.76 -13.93 10.52
CA TRP A 213 -12.87 -15.37 10.72
C TRP A 213 -14.19 -15.90 10.18
N ALA A 214 -14.12 -17.08 9.58
CA ALA A 214 -15.28 -17.88 9.21
C ALA A 214 -15.38 -19.06 10.17
N ARG A 215 -16.59 -19.35 10.63
CA ARG A 215 -16.87 -20.46 11.56
C ARG A 215 -17.98 -21.33 11.01
N LEU A 216 -17.76 -22.64 11.05
CA LEU A 216 -18.74 -23.69 10.79
C LEU A 216 -19.01 -24.43 12.10
N VAL A 217 -20.26 -24.41 12.55
CA VAL A 217 -20.71 -25.11 13.74
C VAL A 217 -21.51 -26.33 13.31
N VAL A 218 -21.13 -27.49 13.83
CA VAL A 218 -21.87 -28.75 13.67
C VAL A 218 -22.35 -29.18 15.05
N VAL A 219 -23.66 -29.38 15.20
CA VAL A 219 -24.28 -29.94 16.40
C VAL A 219 -24.98 -31.24 16.03
N VAL A 220 -24.59 -32.35 16.65
CA VAL A 220 -25.13 -33.68 16.42
C VAL A 220 -25.20 -34.41 17.76
N GLU A 221 -26.35 -35.02 18.08
CA GLU A 221 -26.55 -35.80 19.32
C GLU A 221 -26.11 -35.08 20.60
N GLY A 222 -26.30 -33.75 20.66
CA GLY A 222 -25.90 -32.92 21.81
C GLY A 222 -24.42 -32.54 21.87
N THR A 223 -23.58 -33.07 20.97
CA THR A 223 -22.17 -32.70 20.83
C THR A 223 -22.01 -31.61 19.79
N LYS A 224 -21.12 -30.64 20.07
CA LYS A 224 -20.88 -29.46 19.24
C LYS A 224 -19.42 -29.36 18.84
N ALA A 225 -19.16 -29.17 17.54
CA ALA A 225 -17.87 -28.76 17.02
C ALA A 225 -17.98 -27.39 16.35
N SER A 226 -17.06 -26.47 16.65
CA SER A 226 -16.94 -25.17 16.00
C SER A 226 -15.61 -25.10 15.26
N TYR A 227 -15.61 -25.39 13.96
CA TYR A 227 -14.45 -25.25 13.09
C TYR A 227 -14.29 -23.79 12.66
N VAL A 228 -13.09 -23.24 12.76
CA VAL A 228 -12.79 -21.83 12.50
C VAL A 228 -11.60 -21.69 11.57
N ALA A 229 -11.74 -20.87 10.54
CA ALA A 229 -10.64 -20.35 9.73
C ALA A 229 -10.45 -18.87 10.06
N SER A 230 -9.29 -18.50 10.59
CA SER A 230 -8.94 -17.11 10.92
C SER A 230 -7.98 -16.54 9.90
N LEU A 231 -8.33 -15.39 9.35
CA LEU A 231 -7.54 -14.54 8.47
C LEU A 231 -6.97 -13.36 9.26
N HIS A 232 -5.65 -13.21 9.28
CA HIS A 232 -4.94 -12.17 10.05
C HIS A 232 -3.59 -11.83 9.40
N ALA A 233 -2.98 -10.72 9.81
CA ALA A 233 -1.66 -10.34 9.35
C ALA A 233 -0.57 -11.24 9.98
N ALA A 234 0.42 -11.62 9.17
CA ALA A 234 1.49 -12.52 9.58
C ALA A 234 2.79 -11.75 9.83
N GLY A 235 3.13 -11.55 11.10
CA GLY A 235 4.31 -10.78 11.51
C GLY A 235 3.98 -9.34 11.91
N ARG A 236 5.02 -8.53 12.08
CA ARG A 236 4.89 -7.10 12.47
C ARG A 236 4.98 -6.14 11.29
N GLU A 237 5.51 -6.60 10.17
CA GLU A 237 5.64 -5.79 8.97
C GLU A 237 4.40 -5.97 8.09
N PRO A 238 3.81 -4.87 7.58
CA PRO A 238 2.69 -4.96 6.66
C PRO A 238 3.16 -5.60 5.37
N GLY A 239 2.43 -6.61 4.86
CA GLY A 239 2.74 -7.19 3.55
C GLY A 239 2.33 -8.64 3.38
N VAL A 240 2.12 -9.39 4.47
CA VAL A 240 1.72 -10.80 4.43
C VAL A 240 0.48 -11.03 5.28
N MET A 241 -0.49 -11.76 4.74
CA MET A 241 -1.64 -12.30 5.46
C MET A 241 -1.56 -13.82 5.51
N ALA A 242 -2.15 -14.39 6.55
CA ALA A 242 -2.22 -15.82 6.75
C ALA A 242 -3.63 -16.26 7.15
N ILE A 243 -3.98 -17.47 6.75
CA ILE A 243 -5.14 -18.21 7.25
C ILE A 243 -4.64 -19.39 8.06
N THR A 244 -5.11 -19.50 9.29
CA THR A 244 -4.91 -20.68 10.15
C THR A 244 -6.25 -21.26 10.55
N THR A 245 -6.29 -22.57 10.81
CA THR A 245 -7.51 -23.24 11.22
C THR A 245 -7.37 -23.90 12.60
N PHE A 246 -8.48 -23.94 13.31
CA PHE A 246 -8.63 -24.68 14.57
C PHE A 246 -10.10 -25.05 14.76
N ALA A 247 -10.37 -25.94 15.71
CA ALA A 247 -11.72 -26.26 16.15
C ALA A 247 -11.87 -26.07 17.65
N VAL A 248 -13.08 -25.80 18.09
CA VAL A 248 -13.46 -25.79 19.51
C VAL A 248 -14.60 -26.78 19.69
N LEU A 249 -14.38 -27.78 20.52
CA LEU A 249 -15.31 -28.87 20.79
C LEU A 249 -15.99 -28.63 22.13
N GLY A 250 -17.26 -28.99 22.25
CA GLY A 250 -18.01 -28.87 23.48
C GLY A 250 -19.36 -29.56 23.39
N GLN A 251 -20.23 -29.26 24.34
CA GLN A 251 -21.62 -29.71 24.31
C GLN A 251 -22.54 -28.58 23.85
N ALA A 252 -23.62 -28.92 23.17
CA ALA A 252 -24.69 -27.99 22.90
C ALA A 252 -25.49 -27.73 24.20
N PRO A 253 -25.88 -26.48 24.49
CA PRO A 253 -26.68 -26.19 25.68
C PRO A 253 -28.00 -26.97 25.61
N THR A 254 -28.29 -27.79 26.62
CA THR A 254 -29.57 -28.49 26.71
C THR A 254 -30.68 -27.51 27.10
N LYS A 255 -31.90 -27.71 26.58
CA LYS A 255 -33.09 -26.91 26.99
C LYS A 255 -33.42 -27.03 28.48
N ARG A 256 -32.88 -28.02 29.20
CA ARG A 256 -32.93 -28.09 30.66
C ARG A 256 -31.78 -27.27 31.22
N GLU A 257 -32.13 -26.29 32.06
CA GLU A 257 -31.26 -25.47 32.89
C GLU A 257 -30.33 -26.36 33.73
N THR A 258 -29.26 -26.87 33.12
CA THR A 258 -28.10 -27.35 33.87
C THR A 258 -27.31 -26.09 34.21
N PRO A 259 -26.92 -25.89 35.49
CA PRO A 259 -26.07 -24.76 35.86
C PRO A 259 -24.85 -24.72 34.94
N LEU A 260 -24.46 -23.52 34.50
CA LEU A 260 -23.35 -23.33 33.55
C LEU A 260 -22.02 -23.96 34.04
N GLU A 261 -21.92 -24.21 35.35
CA GLU A 261 -20.78 -24.82 36.05
C GLU A 261 -20.63 -26.34 35.81
N ASP A 262 -21.70 -27.04 35.40
CA ASP A 262 -21.69 -28.51 35.21
C ASP A 262 -21.36 -28.94 33.77
N HIS A 263 -21.25 -28.00 32.82
CA HIS A 263 -20.86 -28.32 31.45
C HIS A 263 -19.34 -28.48 31.34
N PRO A 264 -18.82 -29.55 30.72
CA PRO A 264 -17.39 -29.68 30.47
C PRO A 264 -16.89 -28.50 29.64
N ALA A 265 -15.77 -27.92 30.08
CA ALA A 265 -15.18 -26.78 29.40
C ALA A 265 -14.89 -27.11 27.92
N PRO A 266 -15.12 -26.16 26.99
CA PRO A 266 -14.80 -26.38 25.59
C PRO A 266 -13.33 -26.73 25.41
N THR A 267 -13.04 -27.72 24.58
CA THR A 267 -11.69 -28.17 24.27
C THR A 267 -11.24 -27.55 22.95
N ASP A 268 -10.11 -26.83 22.95
CA ASP A 268 -9.50 -26.38 21.70
C ASP A 268 -8.78 -27.55 21.02
N LEU A 269 -8.96 -27.66 19.71
CA LEU A 269 -8.36 -28.65 18.85
C LEU A 269 -7.60 -27.94 17.72
N PRO A 270 -6.27 -28.03 17.66
CA PRO A 270 -5.53 -27.59 16.48
C PRO A 270 -5.85 -28.51 15.30
N THR A 271 -6.24 -27.94 14.16
CA THR A 271 -6.65 -28.72 12.98
C THR A 271 -5.61 -28.71 11.85
N THR A 272 -4.75 -27.69 11.80
CA THR A 272 -3.63 -27.61 10.87
C THR A 272 -2.36 -27.14 11.60
N SER A 273 -1.20 -27.57 11.09
CA SER A 273 0.11 -27.10 11.55
C SER A 273 0.72 -26.01 10.66
N GLU A 274 0.16 -25.81 9.47
CA GLU A 274 0.61 -24.82 8.50
C GLU A 274 -0.43 -23.71 8.31
N ALA A 275 -0.10 -22.71 7.50
CA ALA A 275 -1.01 -21.62 7.16
C ALA A 275 -1.00 -21.36 5.66
N PHE A 276 -2.18 -21.11 5.10
CA PHE A 276 -2.30 -20.55 3.76
C PHE A 276 -1.89 -19.08 3.80
N ARG A 277 -0.96 -18.65 2.94
CA ARG A 277 -0.40 -17.30 2.96
C ARG A 277 -0.54 -16.61 1.62
N PHE A 278 -0.73 -15.29 1.70
CA PHE A 278 -0.67 -14.42 0.54
C PHE A 278 -0.07 -13.06 0.88
N VAL A 279 0.45 -12.39 -0.13
CA VAL A 279 1.15 -11.10 -0.01
C VAL A 279 0.43 -9.96 -0.72
N HIS A 280 0.75 -8.72 -0.34
CA HIS A 280 0.14 -7.52 -0.93
C HIS A 280 0.36 -7.39 -2.45
N THR A 281 1.43 -7.99 -3.00
CA THR A 281 1.73 -7.95 -4.43
C THR A 281 0.93 -8.97 -5.25
N GLU A 282 0.28 -9.95 -4.63
CA GLU A 282 -0.60 -10.88 -5.33
C GLU A 282 -1.89 -10.16 -5.76
N THR A 283 -2.31 -10.37 -7.00
CA THR A 283 -3.58 -9.85 -7.51
C THR A 283 -4.75 -10.75 -7.11
N THR A 284 -5.97 -10.25 -7.21
CA THR A 284 -7.19 -11.03 -6.98
C THR A 284 -7.32 -12.21 -7.94
N GLU A 285 -6.82 -12.08 -9.17
CA GLU A 285 -6.82 -13.14 -10.18
C GLU A 285 -5.84 -14.25 -9.80
N ALA A 286 -4.65 -13.89 -9.31
CA ALA A 286 -3.67 -14.86 -8.81
C ALA A 286 -4.20 -15.62 -7.59
N LEU A 287 -4.87 -14.92 -6.67
CA LEU A 287 -5.53 -15.53 -5.51
C LEU A 287 -6.69 -16.45 -5.91
N SER A 288 -7.47 -16.06 -6.92
CA SER A 288 -8.52 -16.91 -7.49
C SER A 288 -7.93 -18.20 -8.08
N GLY A 289 -6.79 -18.10 -8.76
CA GLY A 289 -6.06 -19.25 -9.30
C GLY A 289 -5.53 -20.24 -8.26
N ARG A 290 -5.38 -19.81 -7.00
CA ARG A 290 -4.97 -20.65 -5.85
C ARG A 290 -6.16 -21.00 -4.93
N SER A 291 -7.40 -20.82 -5.39
CA SER A 291 -8.58 -21.13 -4.58
C SER A 291 -8.69 -22.62 -4.23
N GLU A 292 -8.27 -23.52 -5.12
CA GLU A 292 -8.24 -24.96 -4.85
C GLU A 292 -7.28 -25.30 -3.70
N GLU A 293 -6.07 -24.72 -3.68
CA GLU A 293 -5.11 -24.87 -2.57
C GLU A 293 -5.71 -24.42 -1.24
N LEU A 294 -6.41 -23.27 -1.23
CA LEU A 294 -7.11 -22.79 -0.05
C LEU A 294 -8.22 -23.77 0.38
N TYR A 295 -9.00 -24.30 -0.55
CA TYR A 295 -10.10 -25.20 -0.25
C TYR A 295 -9.63 -26.56 0.28
N GLU A 296 -8.54 -27.11 -0.27
CA GLU A 296 -7.89 -28.32 0.25
C GLU A 296 -7.37 -28.10 1.68
N PHE A 297 -6.72 -26.96 1.93
CA PHE A 297 -6.27 -26.58 3.27
C PHE A 297 -7.43 -26.51 4.28
N LEU A 298 -8.56 -25.92 3.88
CA LEU A 298 -9.76 -25.83 4.72
C LEU A 298 -10.41 -27.20 4.96
N ASP A 299 -10.47 -28.06 3.94
CA ASP A 299 -11.08 -29.38 4.01
C ASP A 299 -10.25 -30.34 4.87
N SER A 300 -8.92 -30.25 4.79
CA SER A 300 -8.00 -30.98 5.67
C SER A 300 -8.25 -30.63 7.14
N GLY A 301 -8.34 -29.35 7.48
CA GLY A 301 -8.61 -28.92 8.85
C GLY A 301 -10.02 -29.32 9.34
N LEU A 302 -11.03 -29.23 8.47
CA LEU A 302 -12.39 -29.65 8.83
C LEU A 302 -12.47 -31.17 9.05
N SER A 303 -11.75 -31.95 8.25
CA SER A 303 -11.69 -33.40 8.41
C SER A 303 -11.19 -33.81 9.80
N VAL A 304 -10.15 -33.13 10.32
CA VAL A 304 -9.66 -33.35 11.69
C VAL A 304 -10.74 -33.03 12.73
N ALA A 305 -11.45 -31.90 12.55
CA ALA A 305 -12.52 -31.49 13.47
C ALA A 305 -13.70 -32.47 13.49
N LEU A 306 -14.12 -32.98 12.32
CA LEU A 306 -15.21 -33.95 12.20
C LEU A 306 -14.80 -35.34 12.72
N ALA A 307 -13.55 -35.74 12.52
CA ALA A 307 -13.03 -36.99 13.07
C ALA A 307 -13.07 -37.00 14.61
N ASP A 308 -12.63 -35.90 15.25
CA ASP A 308 -12.69 -35.78 16.72
C ASP A 308 -14.14 -35.70 17.22
N LEU A 309 -15.02 -34.98 16.50
CA LEU A 309 -16.45 -34.96 16.80
C LEU A 309 -17.05 -36.37 16.77
N SER A 310 -16.73 -37.17 15.75
CA SER A 310 -17.21 -38.55 15.62
C SER A 310 -16.73 -39.48 16.73
N GLN A 311 -15.58 -39.20 17.36
CA GLN A 311 -15.09 -39.99 18.50
C GLN A 311 -15.82 -39.66 19.82
N ARG A 312 -16.59 -38.57 19.85
CA ARG A 312 -17.30 -38.07 21.03
C ARG A 312 -18.81 -38.31 21.01
N ILE A 313 -19.35 -38.76 19.89
CA ILE A 313 -20.74 -39.22 19.71
C ILE A 313 -20.78 -40.71 20.04
#